data_AF-A0A290Q2Y5-F1
#
_entry.id   AF-A0A290Q2Y5-F1
#
_cell.length_a   1.000
_cell.length_b   1.000
_cell.length_c   1.000
_cell.angle_alpha   90.00
_cell.angle_beta   90.00
_cell.angle_gamma   90.00
#
_symmetry.space_group_name_H-M   'P 1'
#
loop_
_entity.id
_entity.type
_entity.pdbx_description
1 polymer ?
#
loop_
_entity_poly.entity_id
_entity_poly.type
_entity_poly.pdbx_seq_one_letter_code
_entity_poly.pdbx_strand_id
1 'polypeptide(L)'
;MTEIADIIQSVSIILTCITIVLGIDAWRREFIGKRKIELAEDVLTRFYEARDAIERIRSPFSYSSEGAQRKRRDGETKEESEILDSAHVVFVRYEKEQQLFNGIHALRYQVMARIGIEASKPFEELRKVVGDFFSPRIA
;
A
#
# COMPACT_ATOMS: atom_id res chain seq x y z
N MET A 1 -28.18 48.55 36.18
CA MET A 1 -26.79 48.09 35.92
C MET A 1 -26.71 46.57 35.78
N THR A 2 -27.41 45.80 36.62
CA THR A 2 -27.49 44.34 36.56
C THR A 2 -28.08 43.82 35.24
N GLU A 3 -29.22 44.36 34.79
CA GLU A 3 -29.86 43.94 33.53
C GLU A 3 -28.94 44.06 32.29
N ILE A 4 -28.15 45.13 32.22
CA ILE A 4 -27.20 45.35 31.13
C ILE A 4 -26.07 44.32 31.20
N ALA A 5 -25.59 44.00 32.41
CA ALA A 5 -24.57 42.98 32.61
C ALA A 5 -25.07 41.58 32.20
N ASP A 6 -26.32 41.24 32.54
CA ASP A 6 -26.93 39.94 32.20
C ASP A 6 -27.14 39.77 30.69
N ILE A 7 -27.52 40.85 29.99
CA ILE A 7 -27.61 40.87 28.51
C ILE A 7 -26.22 40.64 27.90
N ILE A 8 -25.19 41.36 28.37
CA ILE A 8 -23.81 41.21 27.86
C ILE A 8 -23.29 39.79 28.12
N GLN A 9 -23.55 39.22 29.30
CA GLN A 9 -23.17 37.86 29.64
C GLN A 9 -23.86 36.85 28.70
N SER A 10 -25.16 37.02 28.46
CA SER A 10 -25.93 36.16 27.56
C SER A 10 -25.40 36.20 26.13
N VAL A 11 -25.11 37.40 25.60
CA VAL A 11 -24.49 37.58 24.28
C VAL A 11 -23.11 36.93 24.23
N SER A 12 -22.32 37.07 25.28
CA SER A 12 -20.98 36.46 25.36
C SER A 12 -21.05 34.94 25.29
N ILE A 13 -21.98 34.32 26.04
CA ILE A 13 -22.21 32.87 26.00
C ILE A 13 -22.63 32.42 24.61
N ILE A 14 -23.56 33.14 23.97
CA ILE A 14 -24.01 32.82 22.60
C ILE A 14 -22.83 32.87 21.61
N LEU A 15 -22.01 33.92 21.67
CA LEU A 15 -20.83 34.05 20.82
C LEU A 15 -19.83 32.92 21.08
N THR A 16 -19.58 32.58 22.35
CA THR A 16 -18.71 31.45 22.72
C THR A 16 -19.25 30.12 22.18
N CYS A 17 -20.56 29.87 22.27
CA CYS A 17 -21.15 28.67 21.71
C CYS A 17 -20.97 28.59 20.19
N ILE A 18 -21.17 29.71 19.47
CA ILE A 18 -20.99 29.77 18.02
C ILE A 18 -19.53 29.49 17.63
N THR A 19 -18.56 30.12 18.30
CA THR A 19 -17.13 29.92 17.99
C THR A 19 -16.70 28.48 18.26
N ILE A 20 -17.19 27.85 19.33
CA ILE A 20 -16.93 26.45 19.63
C ILE A 20 -17.47 25.53 18.53
N VAL A 21 -18.71 25.72 18.10
CA VAL A 21 -19.32 24.87 17.06
C VAL A 21 -18.53 24.97 15.75
N LEU A 22 -18.23 26.20 15.30
CA LEU A 22 -17.44 26.42 14.08
C LEU A 22 -16.02 25.85 14.20
N GLY A 23 -15.41 25.96 15.38
CA GLY A 23 -14.09 25.41 15.67
C GLY A 23 -14.07 23.88 15.58
N ILE A 24 -15.07 23.20 16.15
CA ILE A 24 -15.19 21.74 16.10
C ILE A 24 -15.36 21.24 14.67
N ASP A 25 -16.18 21.90 13.86
CA ASP A 25 -16.38 21.51 12.47
C ASP A 25 -15.14 21.74 11.60
N ALA A 26 -14.43 22.86 11.84
CA ALA A 26 -13.15 23.11 11.20
C ALA A 26 -12.12 22.04 11.56
N TRP A 27 -12.01 21.71 12.85
CA TRP A 27 -11.07 20.70 13.32
C TRP A 27 -11.41 19.29 12.80
N ARG A 28 -12.69 18.92 12.76
CA ARG A 28 -13.13 17.64 12.20
C ARG A 28 -12.75 17.52 10.73
N ARG A 29 -12.97 18.58 9.94
CA ARG A 29 -12.60 18.60 8.51
C ARG A 29 -11.09 18.47 8.32
N GLU A 30 -10.32 19.20 9.12
CA GLU A 30 -8.85 19.13 9.09
C GLU A 30 -8.35 17.72 9.45
N PHE A 31 -8.87 17.13 10.52
CA PHE A 31 -8.48 15.79 10.95
C PHE A 31 -8.78 14.72 9.89
N ILE A 32 -9.94 14.79 9.24
CA ILE A 32 -10.30 13.90 8.13
C ILE A 32 -9.34 14.12 6.94
N GLY A 33 -9.06 15.37 6.59
CA GLY A 33 -8.14 15.72 5.51
C GLY A 33 -6.74 15.18 5.76
N LYS A 34 -6.18 15.44 6.95
CA LYS A 34 -4.85 14.98 7.37
C LYS A 34 -4.74 13.45 7.29
N ARG A 35 -5.72 12.71 7.83
CA ARG A 35 -5.72 11.23 7.77
C ARG A 35 -5.80 10.66 6.35
N LYS A 36 -6.41 11.40 5.41
CA LYS A 36 -6.45 11.01 3.99
C LYS A 36 -5.11 11.27 3.31
N ILE A 37 -4.47 12.40 3.60
CA ILE A 37 -3.16 12.76 3.07
C ILE A 37 -2.09 11.77 3.55
N GLU A 38 -2.05 11.49 4.87
CA GLU A 38 -1.12 10.52 5.45
C GLU A 38 -1.28 9.13 4.82
N LEU A 39 -2.52 8.68 4.60
CA LEU A 39 -2.78 7.41 3.92
C LEU A 39 -2.33 7.45 2.45
N ALA A 40 -2.57 8.55 1.75
CA ALA A 40 -2.17 8.70 0.35
C ALA A 40 -0.63 8.69 0.20
N GLU A 41 0.07 9.34 1.12
CA GLU A 41 1.53 9.37 1.17
C GLU A 41 2.12 7.98 1.43
N ASP A 42 1.60 7.25 2.41
CA ASP A 42 2.03 5.87 2.69
C ASP A 42 1.76 4.97 1.48
N VAL A 43 0.56 5.04 0.88
CA VAL A 43 0.23 4.27 -0.33
C VAL A 43 1.20 4.58 -1.47
N LEU A 44 1.43 5.86 -1.77
CA LEU A 44 2.32 6.25 -2.86
C LEU A 44 3.75 5.75 -2.63
N THR A 45 4.24 5.87 -1.40
CA THR A 45 5.56 5.37 -0.99
C THR A 45 5.67 3.87 -1.22
N ARG A 46 4.68 3.08 -0.77
CA ARG A 46 4.68 1.62 -0.99
C ARG A 46 4.60 1.23 -2.46
N PHE A 47 3.92 2.01 -3.28
CA PHE A 47 3.88 1.76 -4.72
C PHE A 47 5.23 2.03 -5.40
N TYR A 48 5.97 3.05 -4.95
CA TYR A 48 7.34 3.25 -5.42
C TYR A 48 8.27 2.13 -4.96
N GLU A 49 8.18 1.69 -3.70
CA GLU A 49 8.91 0.52 -3.21
C GLU A 49 8.58 -0.73 -4.04
N ALA A 50 7.30 -0.94 -4.40
CA ALA A 50 6.87 -2.06 -5.21
C ALA A 50 7.43 -2.01 -6.64
N ARG A 51 7.48 -0.83 -7.25
CA ARG A 51 8.11 -0.65 -8.56
C ARG A 51 9.58 -1.08 -8.52
N ASP A 52 10.32 -0.60 -7.52
CA ASP A 52 11.74 -0.89 -7.40
C ASP A 52 11.98 -2.38 -7.04
N ALA A 53 11.08 -2.98 -6.26
CA ALA A 53 11.07 -4.43 -6.01
C ALA A 53 10.81 -5.24 -7.29
N ILE A 54 9.83 -4.83 -8.12
CA ILE A 54 9.52 -5.48 -9.40
C ILE A 54 10.73 -5.42 -10.33
N GLU A 55 11.42 -4.29 -10.40
CA GLU A 55 12.63 -4.14 -11.21
C GLU A 55 13.74 -5.09 -10.74
N ARG A 56 13.96 -5.20 -9.43
CA ARG A 56 14.91 -6.17 -8.85
C ARG A 56 14.52 -7.62 -9.14
N ILE A 57 13.23 -7.96 -9.03
CA ILE A 57 12.72 -9.30 -9.32
C ILE A 57 12.97 -9.65 -10.80
N ARG A 58 12.68 -8.72 -11.72
CA ARG A 58 12.82 -8.90 -13.18
C ARG A 58 14.25 -8.74 -13.69
N SER A 59 15.22 -8.39 -12.84
CA SER A 59 16.60 -8.17 -13.26
C SER A 59 17.18 -9.43 -13.93
N PRO A 60 17.77 -9.32 -15.14
CA PRO A 60 18.41 -10.45 -15.80
C PRO A 60 19.70 -10.89 -15.11
N PHE A 61 20.29 -10.03 -14.26
CA PHE A 61 21.49 -10.36 -13.51
C PHE A 61 21.12 -11.21 -12.30
N SER A 62 21.60 -12.46 -12.27
CA SER A 62 21.40 -13.40 -11.17
C SER A 62 22.70 -14.06 -10.73
N TYR A 63 22.86 -14.30 -9.44
CA TYR A 63 23.93 -15.14 -8.93
C TYR A 63 23.57 -16.62 -9.12
N SER A 64 24.57 -17.44 -9.49
CA SER A 64 24.40 -18.87 -9.73
C SER A 64 23.85 -19.66 -8.53
N SER A 65 23.94 -19.11 -7.31
CA SER A 65 23.42 -19.70 -6.09
C SER A 65 21.95 -19.39 -5.80
N GLU A 66 21.32 -18.45 -6.52
CA GLU A 66 19.92 -18.06 -6.26
C GLU A 66 18.92 -19.18 -6.61
N GLY A 67 19.13 -19.85 -7.74
CA GLY A 67 18.25 -20.94 -8.22
C GLY A 67 18.46 -22.28 -7.50
N ALA A 68 19.60 -22.46 -6.83
CA ALA A 68 20.00 -23.73 -6.21
C ALA A 68 19.20 -24.11 -4.95
N GLN A 69 18.33 -23.22 -4.46
CA GLN A 69 17.46 -23.48 -3.30
C GLN A 69 16.26 -24.38 -3.65
N ARG A 70 16.01 -24.63 -4.94
CA ARG A 70 14.93 -25.51 -5.40
C ARG A 70 15.20 -26.96 -4.99
N LYS A 71 14.17 -27.66 -4.51
CA LYS A 71 14.20 -29.12 -4.39
C LYS A 71 14.20 -29.74 -5.79
N ARG A 72 15.34 -30.32 -6.19
CA ARG A 72 15.50 -31.04 -7.45
C ARG A 72 14.71 -32.35 -7.44
N ARG A 73 14.27 -32.80 -8.61
CA ARG A 73 13.58 -34.09 -8.74
C ARG A 73 14.62 -35.19 -8.93
N ASP A 74 14.36 -36.38 -8.40
CA ASP A 74 15.19 -37.56 -8.69
C ASP A 74 15.17 -37.88 -10.19
N GLY A 75 16.36 -38.01 -10.79
CA GLY A 75 16.53 -38.31 -12.22
C GLY A 75 16.51 -37.11 -13.17
N GLU A 76 16.55 -35.88 -12.66
CA GLU A 76 16.67 -34.67 -13.48
C GLU A 76 18.05 -34.59 -14.15
N THR A 77 18.10 -34.33 -15.45
CA THR A 77 19.39 -34.13 -16.14
C THR A 77 20.04 -32.83 -15.68
N LYS A 78 21.33 -32.67 -15.97
CA LYS A 78 22.04 -31.43 -15.65
C LYS A 78 21.46 -30.24 -16.41
N GLU A 79 21.14 -30.41 -17.70
CA GLU A 79 20.53 -29.34 -18.50
C GLU A 79 19.11 -29.00 -18.00
N GLU A 80 18.30 -29.99 -17.65
CA GLU A 80 16.96 -29.76 -17.07
C GLU A 80 17.05 -28.97 -15.75
N SER A 81 18.02 -29.34 -14.90
CA SER A 81 18.26 -28.66 -13.62
C SER A 81 18.64 -27.20 -13.80
N GLU A 82 19.50 -26.88 -14.78
CA GLU A 82 19.94 -25.50 -15.03
C GLU A 82 18.79 -24.60 -15.54
N ILE A 83 17.91 -25.14 -16.39
CA ILE A 83 16.72 -24.42 -16.88
C ILE A 83 15.73 -24.16 -15.74
N LEU A 84 15.45 -25.19 -14.94
CA LEU A 84 14.48 -25.09 -13.84
C LEU A 84 14.99 -24.22 -12.69
N ASP A 85 16.28 -24.29 -12.36
CA ASP A 85 16.90 -23.44 -11.34
C ASP A 85 16.88 -21.97 -11.79
N SER A 86 17.11 -21.70 -13.09
CA SER A 86 17.02 -20.36 -13.68
C SER A 86 15.59 -19.79 -13.64
N ALA A 87 14.58 -20.61 -13.92
CA ALA A 87 13.17 -20.23 -13.78
C ALA A 87 12.77 -19.98 -12.31
N HIS A 88 13.40 -20.66 -11.36
CA HIS A 88 13.10 -20.53 -9.93
C HIS A 88 13.60 -19.23 -9.29
N VAL A 89 14.57 -18.55 -9.92
CA VAL A 89 15.15 -17.28 -9.41
C VAL A 89 14.08 -16.21 -9.14
N VAL A 90 13.09 -16.09 -10.03
CA VAL A 90 12.00 -15.11 -9.89
C VAL A 90 11.18 -15.37 -8.62
N PHE A 91 10.93 -16.65 -8.31
CA PHE A 91 10.20 -17.04 -7.11
C PHE A 91 10.95 -16.67 -5.83
N VAL A 92 12.24 -17.01 -5.77
CA VAL A 92 13.10 -16.68 -4.61
C VAL A 92 13.19 -15.18 -4.39
N ARG A 93 13.27 -14.38 -5.47
CA ARG A 93 13.30 -12.92 -5.38
C ARG A 93 11.98 -12.34 -4.92
N TYR A 94 10.87 -12.86 -5.42
CA TYR A 94 9.55 -12.45 -4.96
C TYR A 94 9.34 -12.77 -3.48
N GLU A 95 9.80 -13.92 -3.01
CA GLU A 95 9.69 -14.34 -1.62
C GLU A 95 10.39 -13.36 -0.67
N LYS A 96 11.56 -12.82 -1.06
CA LYS A 96 12.27 -11.77 -0.29
C LYS A 96 11.46 -10.49 -0.12
N GLU A 97 10.61 -10.17 -1.08
CA GLU A 97 9.78 -8.96 -1.11
C GLU A 97 8.33 -9.23 -0.71
N GLN A 98 7.99 -10.44 -0.30
CA GLN A 98 6.61 -10.86 -0.05
C GLN A 98 5.91 -10.00 1.00
N GLN A 99 6.66 -9.56 2.03
CA GLN A 99 6.12 -8.69 3.08
C GLN A 99 5.63 -7.34 2.52
N LEU A 100 6.34 -6.77 1.55
CA LEU A 100 5.97 -5.53 0.89
C LEU A 100 4.64 -5.69 0.15
N PHE A 101 4.51 -6.72 -0.69
CA PHE A 101 3.29 -6.97 -1.46
C PHE A 101 2.10 -7.32 -0.56
N ASN A 102 2.31 -8.07 0.52
CA ASN A 102 1.28 -8.34 1.53
C ASN A 102 0.83 -7.05 2.24
N GLY A 103 1.78 -6.16 2.57
CA GLY A 103 1.49 -4.85 3.16
C GLY A 103 0.64 -3.98 2.24
N ILE A 104 1.00 -3.91 0.96
CA ILE A 104 0.21 -3.18 -0.06
C ILE A 104 -1.19 -3.79 -0.19
N HIS A 105 -1.30 -5.11 -0.18
CA HIS A 105 -2.60 -5.77 -0.21
C HIS A 105 -3.49 -5.37 0.98
N ALA A 106 -2.91 -5.28 2.18
CA ALA A 106 -3.63 -4.85 3.37
C ALA A 106 -4.04 -3.36 3.31
N LEU A 107 -3.15 -2.49 2.80
CA LEU A 107 -3.43 -1.06 2.63
C LEU A 107 -4.63 -0.80 1.71
N ARG A 108 -4.87 -1.67 0.73
CA ARG A 108 -6.04 -1.59 -0.15
C ARG A 108 -7.36 -1.45 0.63
N TYR A 109 -7.52 -2.23 1.71
CA TYR A 109 -8.76 -2.19 2.51
C TYR A 109 -8.93 -0.85 3.23
N GLN A 110 -7.83 -0.23 3.68
CA GLN A 110 -7.87 1.09 4.30
C GLN A 110 -8.24 2.18 3.29
N VAL A 111 -7.70 2.09 2.08
CA VAL A 111 -8.05 2.99 0.96
C VAL A 111 -9.53 2.87 0.61
N MET A 112 -10.04 1.64 0.48
CA MET A 112 -11.47 1.41 0.20
C MET A 112 -12.36 2.00 1.28
N ALA A 113 -12.00 1.84 2.55
CA ALA A 113 -12.79 2.33 3.68
C ALA A 113 -12.78 3.87 3.83
N ARG A 114 -11.65 4.53 3.54
CA ARG A 114 -11.49 5.98 3.81
C ARG A 114 -11.68 6.87 2.58
N ILE A 115 -11.32 6.38 1.40
CA ILE A 115 -11.35 7.14 0.13
C ILE A 115 -12.50 6.63 -0.73
N GLY A 116 -12.62 5.32 -0.87
CA GLY A 116 -13.69 4.66 -1.62
C GLY A 116 -13.18 3.48 -2.46
N ILE A 117 -14.12 2.66 -2.92
CA ILE A 117 -13.82 1.43 -3.66
C ILE A 117 -13.08 1.73 -4.97
N GLU A 118 -13.46 2.78 -5.69
CA GLU A 118 -12.83 3.14 -6.97
C GLU A 118 -11.32 3.42 -6.85
N ALA A 119 -10.87 3.87 -5.67
CA ALA A 119 -9.45 4.14 -5.41
C ALA A 119 -8.62 2.85 -5.24
N SER A 120 -9.23 1.66 -5.21
CA SER A 120 -8.50 0.39 -5.13
C SER A 120 -7.99 -0.13 -6.48
N LYS A 121 -8.41 0.46 -7.61
CA LYS A 121 -8.01 -0.01 -8.96
C LYS A 121 -6.50 -0.18 -9.14
N PRO A 122 -5.62 0.76 -8.72
CA PRO A 122 -4.18 0.58 -8.87
C PRO A 122 -3.63 -0.64 -8.13
N PHE A 123 -4.26 -1.04 -7.01
CA PHE A 123 -3.85 -2.23 -6.26
C PHE A 123 -4.20 -3.52 -7.01
N GLU A 124 -5.31 -3.54 -7.75
CA GLU A 124 -5.69 -4.67 -8.58
C GLU A 124 -4.77 -4.80 -9.79
N GLU A 125 -4.41 -3.68 -10.41
CA GLU A 125 -3.43 -3.63 -11.49
C GLU A 125 -2.06 -4.14 -11.02
N LEU A 126 -1.57 -3.65 -9.87
CA LEU A 126 -0.31 -4.16 -9.28
C LEU A 126 -0.38 -5.67 -9.02
N ARG A 127 -1.50 -6.16 -8.48
CA ARG A 127 -1.69 -7.60 -8.24
C ARG A 127 -1.63 -8.43 -9.53
N LYS A 128 -2.18 -7.91 -10.65
CA LYS A 128 -2.08 -8.57 -11.97
C LYS A 128 -0.63 -8.62 -12.43
N VAL A 129 0.10 -7.50 -12.36
CA VAL A 129 1.52 -7.43 -12.73
C VAL A 129 2.38 -8.42 -11.93
N VAL A 130 2.09 -8.60 -10.64
CA VAL A 130 2.74 -9.59 -9.79
C VAL A 130 2.32 -11.01 -10.16
N GLY A 131 1.05 -11.23 -10.47
CA GLY A 131 0.55 -12.53 -10.94
C GLY A 131 1.21 -12.99 -12.25
N ASP A 132 1.51 -12.06 -13.15
CA ASP A 132 2.19 -12.33 -14.42
C ASP A 132 3.58 -12.95 -14.26
N PHE A 133 4.22 -12.81 -13.09
CA PHE A 133 5.48 -13.51 -12.78
C PHE A 133 5.35 -15.02 -12.81
N PHE A 134 4.18 -15.52 -12.42
CA PHE A 134 3.93 -16.95 -12.24
C PHE A 134 3.01 -17.53 -13.31
N SER A 135 2.51 -16.69 -14.21
CA SER A 135 1.74 -17.17 -15.35
C SER A 135 2.66 -17.97 -16.28
N PRO A 136 2.31 -19.21 -16.64
CA PRO A 136 3.01 -19.92 -17.70
C PRO A 136 2.85 -19.10 -18.98
N ARG A 137 3.93 -18.49 -19.44
CA ARG A 137 3.94 -17.80 -20.73
C ARG A 137 3.96 -18.90 -21.78
N ILE A 138 2.78 -19.29 -22.25
CA ILE A 138 2.64 -20.16 -23.43
C ILE A 138 3.26 -19.37 -24.57
N ALA A 139 4.47 -19.77 -24.96
CA ALA A 139 5.19 -19.29 -26.12
C ALA A 139 5.17 -20.39 -27.18
#